data_AF-A0A226CYW0-F1
#
_entry.id   AF-A0A226CYW0-F1
#
_cell.length_a   1.000
_cell.length_b   1.000
_cell.length_c   1.000
_cell.angle_alpha   90.00
_cell.angle_beta   90.00
_cell.angle_gamma   90.00
#
_symmetry.space_group_name_H-M   'P 1'
#
loop_
_entity.id
_entity.type
_entity.pdbx_description
1 polymer ?
#
loop_
_entity_poly.entity_id
_entity_poly.type
_entity_poly.pdbx_seq_one_letter_code
_entity_poly.pdbx_strand_id
1 'polypeptide(L)'
;MSGEENERDTLASISESIKSHQTTLDSLKDVPSILQKLSEAVGLKPDDNKEVKQKTWWSLGLSDDEDESDQNNLNMEQSADFEKCDEFGSEVSPKVAEGFVKAVARSLTKDNRTALRKKIKVPSNCKEFMAPKVNNELWRTLPSHARLNDLRNQQLQQSIGMGLSVFATMASSVLSASDIVPKEIRTSLLRSATDGANLLGDQFQSLSTRRRMDLKKFMNPEFAGICSAEIPPGEWLFGADLSEKLKSSKATASLLRTSTNFKNHRYTPYNYSRPATVTNNSSGSLNYSRPFPMLRGNGQFRNRGPPPQRWGQNSSTFQQQNRFRKPQ
;
A
#
# COMPACT_ATOMS: atom_id res chain seq x y z
N MET A 1 0.06 -70.50 -5.38
CA MET A 1 -1.36 -70.16 -5.58
C MET A 1 -1.79 -68.87 -4.89
N SER A 2 -1.01 -68.29 -3.97
CA SER A 2 -1.38 -67.08 -3.21
C SER A 2 -0.91 -65.73 -3.78
N GLY A 3 -0.11 -65.72 -4.86
CA GLY A 3 0.37 -64.48 -5.51
C GLY A 3 -0.57 -63.93 -6.57
N GLU A 4 -1.31 -64.79 -7.27
CA GLU A 4 -2.19 -64.40 -8.38
C GLU A 4 -3.53 -63.79 -7.92
N GLU A 5 -3.98 -64.08 -6.69
CA GLU A 5 -5.20 -63.47 -6.14
C GLU A 5 -4.99 -61.99 -5.76
N ASN A 6 -3.85 -61.65 -5.16
CA ASN A 6 -3.53 -60.26 -4.79
C ASN A 6 -3.37 -59.33 -6.01
N GLU A 7 -2.79 -59.83 -7.10
CA GLU A 7 -2.69 -59.04 -8.34
C GLU A 7 -4.06 -58.83 -9.00
N ARG A 8 -4.98 -59.81 -8.92
CA ARG A 8 -6.34 -59.64 -9.43
C ARG A 8 -7.15 -58.63 -8.63
N ASP A 9 -6.99 -58.61 -7.31
CA ASP A 9 -7.70 -57.67 -6.44
C ASP A 9 -7.21 -56.23 -6.62
N THR A 10 -5.90 -56.02 -6.81
CA THR A 10 -5.34 -54.69 -7.12
C THR A 10 -5.79 -54.19 -8.49
N LEU A 11 -5.82 -55.06 -9.51
CA LEU A 11 -6.32 -54.71 -10.84
C LEU A 11 -7.83 -54.41 -10.85
N ALA A 12 -8.61 -55.12 -10.03
CA ALA A 12 -10.03 -54.87 -9.85
C ALA A 12 -10.28 -53.49 -9.21
N SER A 13 -9.51 -53.13 -8.17
CA SER A 13 -9.60 -51.83 -7.51
C SER A 13 -9.23 -50.66 -8.44
N ILE A 14 -8.17 -50.83 -9.25
CA ILE A 14 -7.76 -49.82 -10.25
C ILE A 14 -8.85 -49.65 -11.33
N SER A 15 -9.46 -50.75 -11.79
CA SER A 15 -10.56 -50.71 -12.76
C SER A 15 -11.78 -49.95 -12.23
N GLU A 16 -12.11 -50.15 -10.95
CA GLU A 16 -13.21 -49.46 -10.29
C GLU A 16 -12.94 -47.95 -10.13
N SER A 17 -11.71 -47.57 -9.77
CA SER A 17 -11.29 -46.16 -9.72
C SER A 17 -11.36 -45.48 -11.08
N ILE A 18 -10.93 -46.15 -12.16
CA ILE A 18 -10.99 -45.60 -13.52
C ILE A 18 -12.44 -45.39 -13.96
N LYS A 19 -13.34 -46.33 -13.64
CA LYS A 19 -14.78 -46.18 -13.93
C LYS A 19 -15.38 -45.00 -13.16
N SER A 20 -14.99 -44.80 -11.90
CA SER A 20 -15.41 -43.63 -11.11
C SER A 20 -14.93 -42.32 -11.74
N HIS A 21 -13.68 -42.25 -12.22
CA HIS A 21 -13.19 -41.06 -12.90
C HIS A 21 -13.91 -40.81 -14.24
N GLN A 22 -14.24 -41.85 -15.00
CA GLN A 22 -15.00 -41.72 -16.24
C GLN A 22 -16.43 -41.20 -16.00
N THR A 23 -17.13 -41.69 -14.96
CA THR A 23 -18.46 -41.17 -14.61
C THR A 23 -18.41 -39.70 -14.16
N THR A 24 -17.35 -39.29 -13.45
CA THR A 24 -17.16 -37.87 -13.10
C THR A 24 -16.89 -37.00 -14.33
N LEU A 25 -16.09 -37.47 -15.29
CA LEU A 25 -15.84 -36.73 -16.54
C LEU A 25 -17.11 -36.62 -17.41
N ASP A 26 -17.92 -37.67 -17.46
CA ASP A 26 -19.20 -37.63 -18.16
C ASP A 26 -20.18 -36.64 -17.52
N SER A 27 -20.20 -36.53 -16.19
CA SER A 27 -20.99 -35.52 -15.48
C SER A 27 -20.52 -34.07 -15.71
N LEU A 28 -19.26 -33.89 -16.09
CA LEU A 28 -18.68 -32.56 -16.37
C LEU A 28 -18.90 -32.10 -17.82
N LYS A 29 -19.27 -33.01 -18.74
CA LYS A 29 -19.60 -32.66 -20.14
C LYS A 29 -20.82 -31.74 -20.27
N ASP A 30 -21.68 -31.71 -19.25
CA ASP A 30 -22.87 -30.87 -19.24
C ASP A 30 -22.59 -29.43 -18.75
N VAL A 31 -21.46 -29.19 -18.08
CA VAL A 31 -21.09 -27.87 -17.53
C VAL A 31 -21.03 -26.77 -18.61
N PRO A 32 -20.49 -26.99 -19.82
CA PRO A 32 -20.52 -26.00 -20.90
C PRO A 32 -21.95 -25.60 -21.30
N SER A 33 -22.89 -26.55 -21.32
CA SER A 33 -24.30 -26.28 -21.64
C SER A 33 -24.99 -25.48 -20.53
N ILE A 34 -24.62 -25.71 -19.26
CA ILE A 34 -25.10 -24.96 -18.10
C ILE A 34 -24.56 -23.53 -18.13
N LEU A 35 -23.28 -23.35 -18.46
CA LEU A 35 -22.67 -22.03 -18.65
C LEU A 35 -23.31 -21.26 -19.81
N GLN A 36 -23.66 -21.93 -20.90
CA GLN A 36 -24.36 -21.33 -22.03
C GLN A 36 -25.77 -20.88 -21.63
N LYS A 37 -26.55 -21.72 -20.95
CA LYS A 37 -27.88 -21.36 -20.40
C LYS A 37 -27.80 -20.21 -19.38
N LEU A 38 -26.76 -20.17 -18.56
CA LEU A 38 -26.51 -19.05 -17.64
C LEU A 38 -26.12 -17.76 -18.38
N SER A 39 -25.31 -17.86 -19.44
CA SER A 39 -24.94 -16.70 -20.26
C SER A 39 -26.15 -16.10 -20.99
N GLU A 40 -27.08 -16.94 -21.43
CA GLU A 40 -28.36 -16.53 -22.03
C GLU A 40 -29.30 -15.91 -20.99
N ALA A 41 -29.38 -16.48 -19.78
CA ALA A 41 -30.18 -15.94 -18.68
C ALA A 41 -29.67 -14.59 -18.14
N VAL A 42 -28.36 -14.32 -18.27
CA VAL A 42 -27.71 -13.07 -17.88
C VAL A 42 -27.69 -12.03 -19.01
N GLY A 43 -28.20 -12.37 -20.20
CA GLY A 43 -28.37 -11.42 -21.30
C GLY A 43 -27.07 -11.00 -21.99
N LEU A 44 -26.02 -11.84 -21.96
CA LEU A 44 -24.78 -11.61 -22.69
C LEU A 44 -24.91 -12.24 -24.09
N LYS A 45 -25.24 -11.43 -25.09
CA LYS A 45 -25.15 -11.88 -26.49
C LYS A 45 -23.67 -11.94 -26.91
N PRO A 46 -23.22 -13.00 -27.60
CA PRO A 46 -21.95 -12.98 -28.30
C PRO A 46 -22.10 -12.07 -29.51
N ASP A 47 -21.41 -10.92 -29.50
CA ASP A 47 -21.35 -10.00 -30.64
C ASP A 47 -20.14 -10.40 -31.50
N ASP A 48 -20.42 -10.91 -32.69
CA ASP A 48 -19.41 -11.28 -33.68
C ASP A 48 -18.71 -10.02 -34.23
N ASN A 49 -17.38 -10.09 -34.34
CA ASN A 49 -16.52 -9.15 -35.07
C ASN A 49 -16.45 -7.70 -34.56
N LYS A 50 -15.71 -7.50 -33.46
CA LYS A 50 -14.69 -6.44 -33.38
C LYS A 50 -13.45 -7.00 -32.68
N GLU A 51 -12.28 -6.89 -33.31
CA GLU A 51 -10.99 -7.13 -32.67
C GLU A 51 -10.90 -6.30 -31.37
N VAL A 52 -11.09 -6.96 -30.23
CA VAL A 52 -10.90 -6.34 -28.92
C VAL A 52 -9.41 -6.31 -28.64
N LYS A 53 -8.76 -5.20 -29.03
CA LYS A 53 -7.51 -4.79 -28.39
C LYS A 53 -7.80 -4.70 -26.89
N GLN A 54 -7.20 -5.60 -26.12
CA GLN A 54 -7.24 -5.59 -24.67
C GLN A 54 -6.80 -4.20 -24.17
N LYS A 55 -7.76 -3.36 -23.79
CA LYS A 55 -7.49 -2.17 -22.99
C LYS A 55 -7.32 -2.64 -21.55
N THR A 56 -6.08 -2.93 -21.22
CA THR A 56 -5.58 -2.92 -19.85
C THR A 56 -5.87 -1.53 -19.26
N TRP A 57 -6.90 -1.44 -18.43
CA TRP A 57 -7.05 -0.33 -17.48
C TRP A 57 -5.97 -0.51 -16.42
N TRP A 58 -4.70 -0.23 -16.72
CA TRP A 58 -3.58 0.06 -15.79
C TRP A 58 -2.35 0.32 -16.67
N SER A 59 -2.17 1.55 -17.13
CA SER A 59 -0.88 2.03 -17.63
C SER A 59 -0.63 3.36 -16.94
N LEU A 60 0.11 3.29 -15.83
CA LEU A 60 0.78 4.46 -15.27
C LEU A 60 1.87 4.84 -16.26
N GLY A 61 1.74 6.02 -16.86
CA GLY A 61 2.80 6.67 -17.62
C GLY A 61 3.96 7.02 -16.70
N LEU A 62 4.79 6.04 -16.39
CA LEU A 62 6.15 6.24 -15.94
C LEU A 62 6.99 6.40 -17.20
N SER A 63 7.36 7.65 -17.46
CA SER A 63 8.50 7.94 -18.33
C SER A 63 9.72 7.32 -17.67
N ASP A 64 10.27 6.33 -18.37
CA ASP A 64 11.64 5.86 -18.29
C ASP A 64 12.59 7.07 -18.21
N ASP A 65 13.27 7.20 -17.08
CA ASP A 65 14.52 7.94 -16.85
C ASP A 65 14.88 7.73 -15.36
N GLU A 66 15.23 6.48 -15.01
CA GLU A 66 15.77 6.11 -13.70
C GLU A 66 17.30 6.08 -13.75
N ASP A 67 17.93 7.06 -13.11
CA ASP A 67 19.24 6.86 -12.47
C ASP A 67 18.98 6.14 -11.13
N GLU A 68 18.83 4.81 -11.17
CA GLU A 68 18.74 3.95 -9.99
C GLU A 68 20.09 3.32 -9.64
N SER A 69 20.79 3.92 -8.69
CA SER A 69 21.76 3.20 -7.86
C SER A 69 21.59 3.69 -6.43
N ASP A 70 20.90 2.89 -5.60
CA ASP A 70 21.15 2.72 -4.15
C ASP A 70 19.92 2.18 -3.36
N GLN A 71 18.75 1.97 -3.97
CA GLN A 71 17.57 1.40 -3.27
C GLN A 71 17.48 -0.14 -3.32
N ASN A 72 18.22 -0.80 -4.22
CA ASN A 72 18.02 -2.23 -4.51
C ASN A 72 18.62 -3.21 -3.48
N ASN A 73 19.35 -2.74 -2.46
CA ASN A 73 20.01 -3.64 -1.51
C ASN A 73 19.17 -4.01 -0.27
N LEU A 74 18.03 -3.36 -0.02
CA LEU A 74 17.16 -3.65 1.14
C LEU A 74 15.99 -4.60 0.80
N ASN A 75 15.65 -4.76 -0.47
CA ASN A 75 14.53 -5.62 -0.89
C ASN A 75 14.94 -7.07 -1.17
N MET A 76 16.22 -7.36 -1.45
CA MET A 76 16.65 -8.72 -1.84
C MET A 76 16.82 -9.67 -0.66
N GLU A 77 17.13 -9.16 0.53
CA GLU A 77 17.28 -10.00 1.74
C GLU A 77 15.93 -10.51 2.26
N GLN A 78 14.88 -9.69 2.21
CA GLN A 78 13.53 -10.08 2.67
C GLN A 78 12.83 -11.06 1.73
N SER A 79 13.10 -11.01 0.42
CA SER A 79 12.51 -11.96 -0.54
C SER A 79 13.03 -13.39 -0.39
N ALA A 80 14.28 -13.56 0.07
CA ALA A 80 14.91 -14.86 0.22
C ALA A 80 14.34 -15.68 1.42
N ASP A 81 13.74 -15.01 2.40
CA ASP A 81 13.12 -15.66 3.56
C ASP A 81 11.69 -16.15 3.27
N PHE A 82 10.98 -15.54 2.32
CA PHE A 82 9.64 -16.02 1.94
C PHE A 82 9.66 -17.39 1.26
N GLU A 83 10.76 -17.75 0.60
CA GLU A 83 10.91 -19.01 -0.14
C GLU A 83 11.37 -20.19 0.73
N LYS A 84 11.81 -19.96 1.98
CA LYS A 84 12.39 -21.01 2.86
C LYS A 84 11.45 -21.50 3.98
N CYS A 85 10.15 -21.30 3.83
CA CYS A 85 9.18 -21.71 4.84
C CYS A 85 8.74 -23.17 4.63
N ASP A 86 9.69 -24.12 4.59
CA ASP A 86 9.44 -25.51 4.17
C ASP A 86 9.38 -26.54 5.31
N GLU A 87 9.56 -26.13 6.57
CA GLU A 87 9.42 -27.02 7.73
C GLU A 87 7.99 -26.98 8.29
N PHE A 88 7.20 -28.01 7.98
CA PHE A 88 5.88 -28.20 8.56
C PHE A 88 6.00 -28.70 10.01
N GLY A 89 5.24 -28.08 10.92
CA GLY A 89 5.15 -28.50 12.32
C GLY A 89 4.34 -29.78 12.55
N SER A 90 4.23 -30.20 13.81
CA SER A 90 3.42 -31.36 14.21
C SER A 90 1.94 -31.20 13.86
N GLU A 91 1.28 -32.29 13.49
CA GLU A 91 -0.14 -32.29 13.15
C GLU A 91 -1.03 -31.87 14.34
N VAL A 92 -2.01 -31.00 14.06
CA VAL A 92 -3.03 -30.55 15.01
C VAL A 92 -4.30 -31.36 14.78
N SER A 93 -5.14 -31.55 15.80
CA SER A 93 -6.39 -32.31 15.66
C SER A 93 -7.22 -31.86 14.45
N PRO A 94 -7.81 -32.80 13.67
CA PRO A 94 -8.41 -32.50 12.36
C PRO A 94 -9.56 -31.50 12.44
N LYS A 95 -10.35 -31.54 13.52
CA LYS A 95 -11.44 -30.57 13.77
C LYS A 95 -10.93 -29.14 13.94
N VAL A 96 -9.79 -28.98 14.62
CA VAL A 96 -9.17 -27.66 14.82
C VAL A 96 -8.57 -27.18 13.50
N ALA A 97 -7.82 -28.04 12.80
CA ALA A 97 -7.23 -27.71 11.52
C ALA A 97 -8.28 -27.24 10.50
N GLU A 98 -9.37 -28.00 10.32
CA GLU A 98 -10.47 -27.65 9.42
C GLU A 98 -11.11 -26.29 9.79
N GLY A 99 -11.29 -26.04 11.08
CA GLY A 99 -11.84 -24.77 11.59
C GLY A 99 -10.96 -23.57 11.23
N PHE A 100 -9.66 -23.67 11.46
CA PHE A 100 -8.71 -22.59 11.19
C PHE A 100 -8.47 -22.39 9.69
N VAL A 101 -8.38 -23.47 8.89
CA VAL A 101 -8.28 -23.37 7.42
C VAL A 101 -9.51 -22.68 6.84
N LYS A 102 -10.72 -23.03 7.29
CA LYS A 102 -11.96 -22.34 6.89
C LYS A 102 -11.98 -20.87 7.30
N ALA A 103 -11.38 -20.52 8.45
CA ALA A 103 -11.31 -19.14 8.91
C ALA A 103 -10.41 -18.27 8.01
N VAL A 104 -9.32 -18.84 7.47
CA VAL A 104 -8.44 -18.16 6.51
C VAL A 104 -9.11 -18.02 5.15
N ALA A 105 -9.74 -19.10 4.65
CA ALA A 105 -10.40 -19.10 3.34
C ALA A 105 -11.62 -18.16 3.29
N ARG A 106 -12.32 -17.97 4.42
CA ARG A 106 -13.52 -17.14 4.49
C ARG A 106 -13.17 -15.72 4.92
N SER A 107 -13.28 -14.77 3.99
CA SER A 107 -13.31 -13.37 4.37
C SER A 107 -14.53 -13.08 5.26
N LEU A 108 -14.32 -12.42 6.40
CA LEU A 108 -15.42 -12.00 7.26
C LEU A 108 -16.36 -11.04 6.48
N THR A 109 -17.66 -11.04 6.76
CA THR A 109 -18.57 -9.99 6.26
C THR A 109 -18.41 -8.71 7.09
N LYS A 110 -18.97 -7.58 6.62
CA LYS A 110 -18.94 -6.32 7.40
C LYS A 110 -19.60 -6.50 8.76
N ASP A 111 -20.75 -7.15 8.81
CA ASP A 111 -21.51 -7.38 10.04
C ASP A 111 -20.74 -8.27 11.01
N ASN A 112 -20.17 -9.38 10.55
CA ASN A 112 -19.37 -10.27 11.39
C ASN A 112 -18.12 -9.57 11.95
N ARG A 113 -17.45 -8.71 11.18
CA ARG A 113 -16.33 -7.89 11.68
C ARG A 113 -16.78 -6.93 12.78
N THR A 114 -17.96 -6.35 12.67
CA THR A 114 -18.48 -5.44 13.72
C THR A 114 -18.91 -6.21 14.97
N ALA A 115 -19.50 -7.39 14.82
CA ALA A 115 -19.84 -8.26 15.93
C ALA A 115 -18.58 -8.71 16.70
N LEU A 116 -17.53 -9.14 16.00
CA LEU A 116 -16.24 -9.46 16.60
C LEU A 116 -15.62 -8.26 17.33
N ARG A 117 -15.63 -7.08 16.71
CA ARG A 117 -15.17 -5.83 17.35
C ARG A 117 -15.93 -5.45 18.61
N LYS A 118 -17.23 -5.74 18.68
CA LYS A 118 -18.04 -5.50 19.89
C LYS A 118 -17.77 -6.53 20.98
N LYS A 119 -17.49 -7.77 20.59
CA LYS A 119 -17.23 -8.89 21.50
C LYS A 119 -15.83 -8.79 22.13
N ILE A 120 -14.82 -8.52 21.32
CA ILE A 120 -13.43 -8.40 21.76
C ILE A 120 -13.23 -6.99 22.30
N LYS A 121 -13.08 -6.86 23.62
CA LYS A 121 -12.78 -5.59 24.28
C LYS A 121 -11.29 -5.54 24.60
N VAL A 122 -10.67 -4.40 24.33
CA VAL A 122 -9.30 -4.13 24.77
C VAL A 122 -9.28 -3.97 26.29
N PRO A 123 -8.45 -4.71 27.03
CA PRO A 123 -8.32 -4.57 28.48
C PRO A 123 -7.89 -3.15 28.88
N SER A 124 -8.40 -2.64 29.99
CA SER A 124 -8.13 -1.26 30.45
C SER A 124 -6.67 -1.01 30.84
N ASN A 125 -5.93 -2.07 31.17
CA ASN A 125 -4.50 -2.06 31.48
C ASN A 125 -3.61 -2.21 30.23
N CYS A 126 -4.17 -2.44 29.05
CA CYS A 126 -3.45 -2.61 27.78
C CYS A 126 -3.93 -1.60 26.73
N LYS A 127 -3.99 -0.31 27.09
CA LYS A 127 -4.50 0.76 26.21
C LYS A 127 -3.64 0.92 24.96
N GLU A 128 -2.39 0.51 25.03
CA GLU A 128 -1.38 0.52 23.98
C GLU A 128 -1.73 -0.43 22.82
N PHE A 129 -2.66 -1.36 23.03
CA PHE A 129 -3.19 -2.20 21.94
C PHE A 129 -4.12 -1.43 20.99
N MET A 130 -4.49 -0.20 21.35
CA MET A 130 -5.24 0.69 20.46
C MET A 130 -4.31 1.25 19.38
N ALA A 131 -4.77 1.20 18.13
CA ALA A 131 -3.98 1.77 17.03
C ALA A 131 -3.75 3.28 17.23
N PRO A 132 -2.49 3.76 17.13
CA PRO A 132 -2.18 5.16 17.27
C PRO A 132 -2.84 6.00 16.17
N LYS A 133 -3.38 7.15 16.56
CA LYS A 133 -3.96 8.13 15.64
C LYS A 133 -2.88 9.07 15.12
N VAL A 134 -3.02 9.53 13.89
CA VAL A 134 -2.18 10.62 13.39
C VAL A 134 -2.53 11.89 14.17
N ASN A 135 -1.50 12.61 14.62
CA ASN A 135 -1.65 13.86 15.33
C ASN A 135 -2.51 14.86 14.55
N ASN A 136 -3.43 15.55 15.23
CA ASN A 136 -4.39 16.46 14.60
C ASN A 136 -3.75 17.56 13.73
N GLU A 137 -2.57 18.02 14.13
CA GLU A 137 -1.77 19.02 13.41
C GLU A 137 -1.40 18.54 12.01
N LEU A 138 -0.89 17.30 11.89
CA LEU A 138 -0.54 16.68 10.62
C LEU A 138 -1.78 16.19 9.88
N TRP A 139 -2.77 15.65 10.59
CA TRP A 139 -3.97 15.11 9.97
C TRP A 139 -4.70 16.12 9.09
N ARG A 140 -4.72 17.40 9.51
CA ARG A 140 -5.37 18.49 8.76
C ARG A 140 -4.61 18.90 7.50
N THR A 141 -3.30 18.68 7.43
CA THR A 141 -2.47 19.03 6.27
C THR A 141 -2.42 17.94 5.21
N LEU A 142 -2.79 16.70 5.57
CA LEU A 142 -2.73 15.56 4.66
C LEU A 142 -3.81 15.63 3.56
N PRO A 143 -3.48 15.27 2.30
CA PRO A 143 -4.47 15.16 1.24
C PRO A 143 -5.46 14.03 1.53
N SER A 144 -6.66 14.11 0.94
CA SER A 144 -7.77 13.17 1.21
C SER A 144 -7.38 11.70 0.99
N HIS A 145 -6.68 11.40 -0.11
CA HIS A 145 -6.26 10.04 -0.42
C HIS A 145 -5.26 9.47 0.62
N ALA A 146 -4.35 10.30 1.14
CA ALA A 146 -3.39 9.91 2.17
C ALA A 146 -4.10 9.60 3.50
N ARG A 147 -5.09 10.41 3.88
CA ARG A 147 -5.94 10.16 5.04
C ARG A 147 -6.73 8.86 4.92
N LEU A 148 -7.31 8.59 3.75
CA LEU A 148 -8.03 7.34 3.50
C LEU A 148 -7.10 6.13 3.57
N ASN A 149 -5.88 6.24 3.03
CA ASN A 149 -4.88 5.17 3.12
C ASN A 149 -4.47 4.91 4.57
N ASP A 150 -4.15 5.96 5.33
CA ASP A 150 -3.80 5.82 6.74
C ASP A 150 -4.97 5.26 7.57
N LEU A 151 -6.21 5.64 7.28
CA LEU A 151 -7.38 5.07 7.96
C LEU A 151 -7.53 3.56 7.72
N ARG A 152 -7.20 3.07 6.52
CA ARG A 152 -7.15 1.62 6.25
C ARG A 152 -6.05 0.94 7.06
N ASN A 153 -4.87 1.55 7.14
CA ASN A 153 -3.78 1.05 7.97
C ASN A 153 -4.13 1.07 9.47
N GLN A 154 -4.84 2.09 9.96
CA GLN A 154 -5.37 2.13 11.32
C GLN A 154 -6.34 0.97 11.57
N GLN A 155 -7.24 0.68 10.64
CA GLN A 155 -8.18 -0.45 10.78
C GLN A 155 -7.48 -1.81 10.81
N LEU A 156 -6.43 -1.98 9.99
CA LEU A 156 -5.58 -3.15 10.04
C LEU A 156 -4.88 -3.26 11.39
N GLN A 157 -4.26 -2.19 11.85
CA GLN A 157 -3.56 -2.13 13.14
C GLN A 157 -4.49 -2.40 14.32
N GLN A 158 -5.73 -1.88 14.28
CA GLN A 158 -6.77 -2.19 15.27
C GLN A 158 -7.11 -3.68 15.29
N SER A 159 -7.11 -4.34 14.13
CA SER A 159 -7.38 -5.79 14.05
C SER A 159 -6.28 -6.60 14.71
N ILE A 160 -5.01 -6.19 14.53
CA ILE A 160 -3.86 -6.77 15.22
C ILE A 160 -3.97 -6.55 16.74
N GLY A 161 -4.28 -5.32 17.19
CA GLY A 161 -4.47 -5.00 18.60
C GLY A 161 -5.61 -5.79 19.28
N MET A 162 -6.68 -6.10 18.54
CA MET A 162 -7.72 -7.01 19.02
C MET A 162 -7.21 -8.45 19.15
N GLY A 163 -6.38 -8.93 18.22
CA GLY A 163 -5.70 -10.22 18.33
C GLY A 163 -4.85 -10.32 19.60
N LEU A 164 -4.06 -9.27 19.88
CA LEU A 164 -3.30 -9.14 21.14
C LEU A 164 -4.21 -9.19 22.37
N SER A 165 -5.37 -8.54 22.30
CA SER A 165 -6.37 -8.56 23.38
C SER A 165 -6.90 -9.98 23.61
N VAL A 166 -7.16 -10.74 22.55
CA VAL A 166 -7.57 -12.15 22.65
C VAL A 166 -6.49 -12.97 23.35
N PHE A 167 -5.22 -12.88 22.92
CA PHE A 167 -4.12 -13.58 23.58
C PHE A 167 -3.97 -13.19 25.06
N ALA A 168 -4.07 -11.90 25.39
CA ALA A 168 -4.01 -11.44 26.77
C ALA A 168 -5.15 -12.00 27.63
N THR A 169 -6.38 -12.02 27.11
CA THR A 169 -7.54 -12.60 27.83
C THR A 169 -7.44 -14.12 27.97
N MET A 170 -6.91 -14.82 26.95
CA MET A 170 -6.63 -16.25 27.02
C MET A 170 -5.59 -16.56 28.10
N ALA A 171 -4.47 -15.82 28.12
CA ALA A 171 -3.43 -15.97 29.14
C ALA A 171 -3.97 -15.70 30.55
N SER A 172 -4.77 -14.65 30.72
CA SER A 172 -5.42 -14.32 31.99
C SER A 172 -6.39 -15.42 32.46
N SER A 173 -7.15 -16.01 31.53
CA SER A 173 -8.08 -17.12 31.83
C SER A 173 -7.33 -18.37 32.28
N VAL A 174 -6.21 -18.68 31.62
CA VAL A 174 -5.35 -19.83 31.97
C VAL A 174 -4.69 -19.62 33.34
N LEU A 175 -4.27 -18.40 33.67
CA LEU A 175 -3.73 -18.08 35.00
C LEU A 175 -4.79 -18.18 36.09
N SER A 176 -6.03 -17.78 35.80
CA SER A 176 -7.15 -17.85 36.74
C SER A 176 -7.62 -19.29 37.00
N ALA A 177 -7.39 -20.20 36.04
CA ALA A 177 -7.70 -21.63 36.17
C ALA A 177 -6.52 -22.45 36.73
N SER A 178 -5.68 -21.85 37.57
CA SER A 178 -4.43 -22.42 38.07
C SER A 178 -4.57 -23.76 38.78
N ASP A 179 -5.76 -24.03 39.32
CA ASP A 179 -6.05 -25.16 40.19
C ASP A 179 -6.63 -26.36 39.41
N ILE A 180 -7.11 -26.11 38.19
CA ILE A 180 -7.75 -27.11 37.31
C ILE A 180 -6.77 -27.60 36.25
N VAL A 181 -5.94 -26.68 35.72
CA VAL A 181 -5.04 -26.98 34.61
C VAL A 181 -3.67 -27.42 35.14
N PRO A 182 -3.16 -28.60 34.72
CA PRO A 182 -1.81 -29.04 35.07
C PRO A 182 -0.75 -28.00 34.74
N LYS A 183 0.27 -27.89 35.60
CA LYS A 183 1.32 -26.86 35.48
C LYS A 183 2.00 -26.87 34.11
N GLU A 184 2.30 -28.05 33.57
CA GLU A 184 2.97 -28.22 32.27
C GLU A 184 2.14 -27.67 31.10
N ILE A 185 0.85 -28.02 31.05
CA ILE A 185 -0.08 -27.54 30.02
C ILE A 185 -0.25 -26.03 30.14
N ARG A 186 -0.38 -25.51 31.37
CA ARG A 186 -0.44 -24.08 31.63
C ARG A 186 0.78 -23.34 31.11
N THR A 187 1.99 -23.84 31.40
CA THR A 187 3.23 -23.21 30.93
C THR A 187 3.35 -23.22 29.42
N SER A 188 2.96 -24.32 28.76
CA SER A 188 2.95 -24.44 27.31
C SER A 188 1.96 -23.45 26.66
N LEU A 189 0.71 -23.40 27.16
CA LEU A 189 -0.31 -22.48 26.65
C LEU A 189 0.07 -21.00 26.85
N LEU A 190 0.61 -20.65 28.02
CA LEU A 190 1.08 -19.29 28.28
C LEU A 190 2.23 -18.92 27.35
N ARG A 191 3.18 -19.83 27.14
CA ARG A 191 4.28 -19.64 26.20
C ARG A 191 3.75 -19.41 24.78
N SER A 192 2.88 -20.28 24.26
CA SER A 192 2.30 -20.11 22.93
C SER A 192 1.49 -18.81 22.79
N ALA A 193 0.75 -18.41 23.82
CA ALA A 193 0.03 -17.14 23.83
C ALA A 193 0.99 -15.94 23.82
N THR A 194 2.09 -16.00 24.58
CA THR A 194 3.13 -14.98 24.60
C THR A 194 3.89 -14.92 23.26
N ASP A 195 4.24 -16.06 22.67
CA ASP A 195 4.92 -16.11 21.37
C ASP A 195 4.03 -15.52 20.26
N GLY A 196 2.75 -15.88 20.24
CA GLY A 196 1.77 -15.28 19.32
C GLY A 196 1.56 -13.78 19.56
N ALA A 197 1.57 -13.35 20.83
CA ALA A 197 1.49 -11.93 21.17
C ALA A 197 2.75 -11.16 20.76
N ASN A 198 3.94 -11.74 20.88
CA ASN A 198 5.19 -11.12 20.44
C ASN A 198 5.21 -10.94 18.93
N LEU A 199 4.78 -11.95 18.16
CA LEU A 199 4.68 -11.86 16.70
C LEU A 199 3.71 -10.75 16.27
N LEU A 200 2.50 -10.72 16.84
CA LEU A 200 1.54 -9.65 16.54
C LEU A 200 2.01 -8.28 17.03
N GLY A 201 2.72 -8.23 18.16
CA GLY A 201 3.29 -7.01 18.74
C GLY A 201 4.35 -6.39 17.84
N ASP A 202 5.25 -7.22 17.30
CA ASP A 202 6.23 -6.82 16.29
C ASP A 202 5.54 -6.24 15.05
N GLN A 203 4.58 -6.96 14.49
CA GLN A 203 3.83 -6.50 13.32
C GLN A 203 3.04 -5.21 13.59
N PHE A 204 2.51 -5.05 14.80
CA PHE A 204 1.84 -3.83 15.23
C PHE A 204 2.81 -2.64 15.23
N GLN A 205 4.02 -2.82 15.74
CA GLN A 205 5.04 -1.76 15.79
C GLN A 205 5.63 -1.47 14.39
N SER A 206 5.89 -2.51 13.60
CA SER A 206 6.31 -2.39 12.20
C SER A 206 5.30 -1.58 11.38
N LEU A 207 3.99 -1.82 11.59
CA LEU A 207 2.93 -1.07 10.94
C LEU A 207 2.93 0.42 11.35
N SER A 208 3.21 0.75 12.62
CA SER A 208 3.40 2.15 13.05
C SER A 208 4.57 2.82 12.32
N THR A 209 5.69 2.13 12.15
CA THR A 209 6.85 2.62 11.40
C THR A 209 6.52 2.82 9.92
N ARG A 210 5.89 1.82 9.29
CA ARG A 210 5.46 1.92 7.89
C ARG A 210 4.50 3.08 7.66
N ARG A 211 3.52 3.26 8.54
CA ARG A 211 2.57 4.40 8.46
C ARG A 211 3.28 5.74 8.51
N ARG A 212 4.28 5.91 9.40
CA ARG A 212 5.08 7.14 9.47
C ARG A 212 5.86 7.39 8.17
N MET A 213 6.45 6.35 7.60
CA MET A 213 7.17 6.43 6.32
C MET A 213 6.24 6.74 5.14
N ASP A 214 5.05 6.14 5.09
CA ASP A 214 4.04 6.42 4.06
C ASP A 214 3.57 7.88 4.10
N LEU A 215 3.48 8.46 5.30
CA LEU A 215 3.08 9.86 5.50
C LEU A 215 4.22 10.84 5.19
N LYS A 216 5.48 10.40 5.24
CA LYS A 216 6.68 11.22 4.99
C LYS A 216 6.60 12.01 3.69
N LYS A 217 6.10 11.40 2.61
CA LYS A 217 5.97 12.02 1.28
C LYS A 217 4.99 13.19 1.20
N PHE A 218 4.12 13.34 2.21
CA PHE A 218 3.15 14.42 2.29
C PHE A 218 3.54 15.50 3.31
N MET A 219 4.69 15.34 3.96
CA MET A 219 5.21 16.28 4.95
C MET A 219 6.35 17.11 4.37
N ASN A 220 6.63 18.26 5.00
CA ASN A 220 7.79 19.07 4.64
C ASN A 220 9.07 18.25 4.89
N PRO A 221 10.02 18.21 3.94
CA PRO A 221 11.31 17.54 4.10
C PRO A 221 12.07 17.91 5.38
N GLU A 222 11.89 19.12 5.92
CA GLU A 222 12.49 19.55 7.20
C GLU A 222 12.03 18.72 8.41
N PHE A 223 10.92 17.99 8.30
CA PHE A 223 10.36 17.12 9.34
C PHE A 223 10.56 15.63 9.05
N ALA A 224 11.32 15.30 7.99
CA ALA A 224 11.60 13.92 7.59
C ALA A 224 12.18 13.06 8.73
N GLY A 225 13.02 13.65 9.60
CA GLY A 225 13.63 12.95 10.73
C GLY A 225 12.62 12.41 11.75
N ILE A 226 11.47 13.09 11.91
CA ILE A 226 10.43 12.67 12.86
C ILE A 226 9.75 11.36 12.39
N CYS A 227 9.75 11.08 11.08
CA CYS A 227 9.17 9.87 10.52
C CYS A 227 10.00 8.63 10.83
N SER A 228 11.31 8.80 10.95
CA SER A 228 12.30 7.73 11.20
C SER A 228 12.68 7.61 12.68
N ALA A 229 12.18 8.49 13.55
CA ALA A 229 12.45 8.44 14.97
C ALA A 229 11.91 7.16 15.60
N GLU A 230 12.56 6.64 16.62
CA GLU A 230 11.95 5.61 17.46
C GLU A 230 10.94 6.27 18.41
N ILE A 231 9.69 5.83 18.37
CA ILE A 231 8.60 6.43 19.15
C ILE A 231 7.95 5.32 19.96
N PRO A 232 7.90 5.46 21.29
CA PRO A 232 7.19 4.50 22.14
C PRO A 232 5.73 4.35 21.72
N PRO A 233 5.14 3.15 21.88
CA PRO A 233 3.72 2.94 21.65
C PRO A 233 2.88 3.91 22.49
N GLY A 234 1.81 4.46 21.90
CA GLY A 234 0.96 5.42 22.58
C GLY A 234 -0.26 5.81 21.75
N GLU A 235 -1.01 6.80 22.22
CA GLU A 235 -2.22 7.25 21.51
C GLU A 235 -1.91 7.93 20.16
N TRP A 236 -0.75 8.58 20.05
CA TRP A 236 -0.37 9.40 18.91
C TRP A 236 0.77 8.77 18.12
N LEU A 237 0.60 8.69 16.79
CA LEU A 237 1.57 8.06 15.88
C LEU A 237 2.94 8.73 15.91
N PHE A 238 2.99 10.06 16.10
CA PHE A 238 4.24 10.81 16.22
C PHE A 238 4.58 11.19 17.67
N GLY A 239 3.86 10.63 18.64
CA GLY A 239 3.96 10.94 20.07
C GLY A 239 3.18 12.19 20.47
N ALA A 240 3.04 12.42 21.78
CA ALA A 240 2.35 13.58 22.32
C ALA A 240 3.08 14.90 22.04
N ASP A 241 4.42 14.87 22.10
CA ASP A 241 5.28 16.07 21.99
C ASP A 241 5.64 16.42 20.54
N LEU A 242 4.69 16.24 19.61
CA LEU A 242 4.94 16.50 18.18
C LEU A 242 5.40 17.95 17.95
N SER A 243 4.76 18.92 18.60
CA SER A 243 5.09 20.34 18.41
C SER A 243 6.53 20.68 18.81
N GLU A 244 7.05 20.03 19.87
CA GLU A 244 8.44 20.15 20.29
C GLU A 244 9.38 19.46 19.29
N LYS A 245 9.03 18.24 18.84
CA LYS A 245 9.77 17.51 17.80
C LYS A 245 9.83 18.27 16.48
N LEU A 246 8.78 18.99 16.09
CA LEU A 246 8.78 19.83 14.90
C LEU A 246 9.73 21.03 15.03
N LYS A 247 9.76 21.68 16.21
CA LYS A 247 10.68 22.79 16.50
C LYS A 247 12.14 22.32 16.47
N SER A 248 12.44 21.20 17.16
CA SER A 248 13.79 20.64 17.18
C SER A 248 14.23 20.18 15.79
N SER A 249 13.35 19.49 15.04
CA SER A 249 13.64 19.08 13.65
C SER A 249 13.95 20.28 12.76
N LYS A 250 13.22 21.39 12.89
CA LYS A 250 13.49 22.62 12.15
C LYS A 250 14.83 23.25 12.52
N ALA A 251 15.17 23.27 13.81
CA ALA A 251 16.47 23.76 14.28
C ALA A 251 17.61 22.91 13.70
N THR A 252 17.49 21.58 13.75
CA THR A 252 18.46 20.65 13.16
C THR A 252 18.57 20.82 11.64
N ALA A 253 17.46 20.94 10.93
CA ALA A 253 17.47 21.19 9.49
C ALA A 253 18.15 22.53 9.14
N SER A 254 17.93 23.57 9.94
CA SER A 254 18.63 24.85 9.78
C SER A 254 20.13 24.72 10.03
N LEU A 255 20.55 24.00 11.07
CA LEU A 255 21.98 23.74 11.34
C LEU A 255 22.63 22.96 10.20
N LEU A 256 21.96 21.93 9.67
CA LEU A 256 22.44 21.15 8.53
C LEU A 256 22.52 21.99 7.26
N ARG A 257 21.55 22.87 6.98
CA ARG A 257 21.65 23.82 5.86
C ARG A 257 22.82 24.79 6.03
N THR A 258 23.05 25.30 7.24
CA THR A 258 24.17 26.20 7.52
C THR A 258 25.52 25.47 7.44
N SER A 259 25.57 24.21 7.89
CA SER A 259 26.78 23.36 7.87
C SER A 259 27.08 22.78 6.49
N THR A 260 26.08 22.56 5.63
CA THR A 260 26.29 22.09 4.24
C THR A 260 26.38 23.24 3.24
N ASN A 261 26.06 24.48 3.67
CA ASN A 261 26.38 25.73 2.97
C ASN A 261 27.85 26.16 3.16
N PHE A 262 28.78 25.23 3.38
CA PHE A 262 30.07 25.38 2.71
C PHE A 262 29.76 25.34 1.22
N LYS A 263 29.38 26.50 0.67
CA LYS A 263 29.50 26.78 -0.76
C LYS A 263 30.82 26.13 -1.13
N ASN A 264 30.77 25.16 -2.02
CA ASN A 264 31.94 24.70 -2.75
C ASN A 264 32.64 25.98 -3.22
N HIS A 265 33.58 26.48 -2.42
CA HIS A 265 34.73 27.18 -2.89
C HIS A 265 35.47 26.04 -3.57
N ARG A 266 34.97 25.65 -4.76
CA ARG A 266 35.83 25.06 -5.77
C ARG A 266 36.91 26.09 -5.85
N TYR A 267 38.04 25.75 -5.25
CA TYR A 267 39.28 26.44 -5.47
C TYR A 267 39.41 26.48 -6.99
N THR A 268 39.17 27.65 -7.57
CA THR A 268 39.45 27.93 -8.97
C THR A 268 40.90 28.39 -8.97
N PRO A 269 41.89 27.51 -9.20
CA PRO A 269 43.23 27.98 -9.43
C PRO A 269 43.17 28.89 -10.67
N TYR A 270 43.62 30.13 -10.50
CA TYR A 270 43.89 31.05 -11.59
C TYR A 270 42.67 31.63 -12.32
N ASN A 271 42.09 32.68 -11.73
CA ASN A 271 41.37 33.68 -12.51
C ASN A 271 42.44 34.56 -13.20
N TYR A 272 42.74 34.29 -14.48
CA TYR A 272 43.48 35.25 -15.30
C TYR A 272 42.60 36.49 -15.46
N SER A 273 42.93 37.55 -14.73
CA SER A 273 42.41 38.90 -14.95
C SER A 273 42.55 39.25 -16.43
N ARG A 274 41.44 39.24 -17.17
CA ARG A 274 41.34 39.98 -18.42
C ARG A 274 41.33 41.46 -18.07
N PRO A 275 42.28 42.28 -18.55
CA PRO A 275 42.29 43.70 -18.25
C PRO A 275 41.05 44.34 -18.87
N ALA A 276 40.34 45.11 -18.05
CA ALA A 276 39.27 45.97 -18.47
C ALA A 276 39.82 47.04 -19.42
N THR A 277 39.54 46.92 -20.72
CA THR A 277 39.65 48.06 -21.63
C THR A 277 38.51 49.01 -21.33
N VAL A 278 38.87 50.06 -20.61
CA VAL A 278 38.13 51.32 -20.50
C VAL A 278 37.97 51.90 -21.91
N THR A 279 36.73 52.00 -22.41
CA THR A 279 36.37 53.05 -23.37
C THR A 279 34.96 53.53 -23.07
N ASN A 280 34.89 54.72 -22.49
CA ASN A 280 33.74 55.59 -22.52
C ASN A 280 33.42 56.01 -23.96
N ASN A 281 32.16 56.38 -24.15
CA ASN A 281 31.61 57.25 -25.19
C ASN A 281 31.19 56.68 -26.56
N SER A 282 29.89 56.88 -26.78
CA SER A 282 29.30 57.53 -27.96
C SER A 282 28.78 56.66 -29.11
N SER A 283 27.47 56.82 -29.31
CA SER A 283 26.77 57.02 -30.59
C SER A 283 26.94 55.98 -31.70
N GLY A 284 25.83 55.28 -31.95
CA GLY A 284 25.25 54.91 -33.25
C GLY A 284 26.15 54.67 -34.48
N SER A 285 25.94 53.52 -35.12
CA SER A 285 25.44 53.48 -36.51
C SER A 285 25.13 52.05 -36.98
N LEU A 286 23.96 51.95 -37.59
CA LEU A 286 23.51 51.10 -38.70
C LEU A 286 24.53 50.20 -39.43
N ASN A 287 24.05 48.99 -39.72
CA ASN A 287 24.40 48.10 -40.84
C ASN A 287 25.79 47.46 -40.86
N TYR A 288 25.84 46.14 -40.66
CA TYR A 288 26.56 45.29 -41.60
C TYR A 288 25.94 43.88 -41.67
N SER A 289 25.28 43.63 -42.78
CA SER A 289 24.81 42.33 -43.25
C SER A 289 25.95 41.31 -43.32
N ARG A 290 25.73 40.08 -42.83
CA ARG A 290 26.25 38.79 -43.40
C ARG A 290 25.78 37.56 -42.58
N PRO A 291 25.79 36.34 -43.15
CA PRO A 291 24.57 35.58 -43.41
C PRO A 291 24.47 34.27 -42.61
N PHE A 292 23.28 33.65 -42.70
CA PHE A 292 22.94 32.30 -42.23
C PHE A 292 24.03 31.24 -42.45
N PRO A 293 24.26 30.35 -41.48
CA PRO A 293 24.64 28.97 -41.75
C PRO A 293 23.37 28.11 -41.76
N MET A 294 22.94 27.73 -42.97
CA MET A 294 22.01 26.62 -43.17
C MET A 294 22.76 25.28 -43.12
N LEU A 295 22.15 24.33 -42.40
CA LEU A 295 22.14 22.87 -42.57
C LEU A 295 23.26 21.98 -41.96
N ARG A 296 22.88 21.28 -40.89
CA ARG A 296 22.68 19.81 -40.78
C ARG A 296 21.95 19.55 -39.44
N GLY A 297 20.84 18.83 -39.30
CA GLY A 297 19.97 18.08 -40.19
C GLY A 297 18.78 17.52 -39.37
N ASN A 298 17.79 17.00 -40.09
CA ASN A 298 16.73 16.08 -39.65
C ASN A 298 15.75 16.53 -38.54
N GLY A 299 14.60 17.06 -38.97
CA GLY A 299 13.41 17.18 -38.12
C GLY A 299 12.16 17.35 -38.98
N GLN A 300 11.30 16.35 -38.95
CA GLN A 300 10.10 16.16 -39.76
C GLN A 300 9.13 17.35 -39.73
N PHE A 301 8.52 17.61 -40.88
CA PHE A 301 7.43 18.55 -41.11
C PHE A 301 6.27 18.31 -40.13
N ARG A 302 5.91 19.32 -39.32
CA ARG A 302 4.54 19.47 -38.80
C ARG A 302 4.03 20.88 -39.12
N ASN A 303 3.07 20.91 -40.04
CA ASN A 303 2.22 22.05 -40.38
C ASN A 303 1.65 22.69 -39.09
N ARG A 304 2.10 23.89 -38.77
CA ARG A 304 1.38 24.81 -37.86
C ARG A 304 0.34 25.55 -38.71
N GLY A 305 -0.93 25.13 -38.62
CA GLY A 305 -2.05 25.91 -39.10
C GLY A 305 -2.20 27.23 -38.31
N PRO A 306 -2.82 28.27 -38.90
CA PRO A 306 -2.95 29.59 -38.28
C PRO A 306 -3.96 29.58 -37.13
N PRO A 307 -3.85 30.54 -36.17
CA PRO A 307 -4.75 30.63 -35.03
C PRO A 307 -6.11 31.22 -35.45
N PRO A 308 -7.26 30.77 -34.90
CA PRO A 308 -8.52 31.44 -35.15
C PRO A 308 -8.62 32.74 -34.34
N GLN A 309 -8.94 33.81 -35.07
CA GLN A 309 -9.28 35.13 -34.54
C GLN A 309 -10.60 35.08 -33.77
N ARG A 310 -10.62 35.86 -32.67
CA ARG A 310 -11.73 35.97 -31.73
C ARG A 310 -12.32 37.38 -31.82
N TRP A 311 -13.44 37.55 -32.52
CA TRP A 311 -14.34 38.72 -32.48
C TRP A 311 -15.74 38.23 -32.94
N GLY A 312 -16.88 38.50 -32.30
CA GLY A 312 -17.16 39.36 -31.16
C GLY A 312 -18.58 39.19 -30.61
N GLN A 313 -18.83 39.98 -29.57
CA GLN A 313 -20.08 40.60 -29.12
C GLN A 313 -21.42 39.90 -29.45
N ASN A 314 -22.14 39.52 -28.39
CA ASN A 314 -23.44 40.15 -28.17
C ASN A 314 -23.76 40.26 -26.67
N SER A 315 -24.05 41.47 -26.23
CA SER A 315 -24.52 41.81 -24.89
C SER A 315 -25.74 42.72 -25.02
N SER A 316 -26.88 42.27 -24.49
CA SER A 316 -27.97 43.07 -23.93
C SER A 316 -28.86 42.06 -23.19
N THR A 317 -28.82 41.97 -21.86
CA THR A 317 -29.47 42.86 -20.86
C THR A 317 -30.94 43.05 -21.15
N PHE A 318 -31.84 42.48 -20.33
CA PHE A 318 -32.64 43.25 -19.35
C PHE A 318 -33.71 42.36 -18.68
N GLN A 319 -33.72 42.39 -17.35
CA GLN A 319 -34.89 42.36 -16.43
C GLN A 319 -35.87 41.16 -16.45
N GLN A 320 -36.61 40.82 -15.40
CA GLN A 320 -36.66 41.09 -13.96
C GLN A 320 -37.93 40.33 -13.55
N GLN A 321 -37.91 39.58 -12.46
CA GLN A 321 -38.92 39.64 -11.39
C GLN A 321 -38.96 38.37 -10.53
N ASN A 322 -38.83 38.66 -9.23
CA ASN A 322 -39.23 37.88 -8.08
C ASN A 322 -40.58 37.16 -8.25
N ARG A 323 -40.72 35.98 -7.63
CA ARG A 323 -41.62 35.84 -6.47
C ARG A 323 -41.41 34.52 -5.74
N PHE A 324 -41.19 34.67 -4.44
CA PHE A 324 -41.39 33.68 -3.39
C PHE A 324 -42.77 33.01 -3.50
N ARG A 325 -42.84 31.70 -3.18
CA ARG A 325 -43.85 31.11 -2.28
C ARG A 325 -43.48 29.66 -1.92
N LYS A 326 -43.15 29.44 -0.64
CA LYS A 326 -43.59 28.26 0.16
C LYS A 326 -44.84 28.72 0.95
N PRO A 327 -45.54 27.86 1.72
CA PRO A 327 -45.89 26.44 1.56
C PRO A 327 -47.42 26.21 1.71
N GLN A 328 -47.88 24.99 1.47
CA GLN A 328 -48.82 24.25 2.32
C GLN A 328 -48.43 22.77 2.25
#